data_AF-A0A7Y3BE10-F1
#
_entry.id   AF-A0A7Y3BE10-F1
#
_cell.length_a   1.000
_cell.length_b   1.000
_cell.length_c   1.000
_cell.angle_alpha   90.00
_cell.angle_beta   90.00
_cell.angle_gamma   90.00
#
_symmetry.space_group_name_H-M   'P 1'
#
loop_
_entity.id
_entity.type
_entity.pdbx_description
1 polymer ?
#
loop_
_entity_poly.entity_id
_entity_poly.type
_entity_poly.pdbx_seq_one_letter_code
_entity_poly.pdbx_strand_id
1 'polypeptide(L)'
;MAFAELNITSNFTFLTGASHPEEYVDRAALLGLKALAIADENSVAGIVRAHTRIREIARQVKERAEGELIGPPAPVDLWTRKPQVFE
;
A
#
# COMPACT_ATOMS: atom_id res chain seq x y z
N MET A 1 -0.33 -0.79 -18.62
CA MET A 1 0.30 -2.09 -18.29
C MET A 1 0.36 -2.18 -16.77
N ALA A 2 0.01 -3.32 -16.14
CA ALA A 2 0.08 -3.46 -14.68
C ALA A 2 1.49 -3.91 -14.27
N PHE A 3 2.05 -3.28 -13.23
CA PHE A 3 3.37 -3.61 -12.68
C PHE A 3 3.22 -4.14 -11.24
N ALA A 4 4.09 -5.08 -10.87
CA ALA A 4 4.23 -5.61 -9.52
C ALA A 4 5.71 -5.88 -9.26
N GLU A 5 6.20 -5.45 -8.11
CA GLU A 5 7.59 -5.68 -7.69
C GLU A 5 7.66 -6.93 -6.81
N LEU A 6 8.44 -7.92 -7.21
CA LEU A 6 8.44 -9.25 -6.59
C LEU A 6 9.75 -9.60 -5.86
N ASN A 7 10.74 -8.70 -5.89
CA ASN A 7 12.05 -8.95 -5.30
C ASN A 7 12.52 -7.77 -4.43
N ILE A 8 11.70 -7.35 -3.48
CA ILE A 8 12.05 -6.28 -2.54
C ILE A 8 12.85 -6.85 -1.38
N THR A 9 14.01 -6.27 -1.10
CA THR A 9 14.72 -6.46 0.17
C THR A 9 14.40 -5.31 1.13
N SER A 10 14.04 -5.66 2.35
CA SER A 10 13.79 -4.72 3.44
C SER A 10 14.97 -4.69 4.40
N ASN A 11 14.93 -3.80 5.39
CA ASN A 11 15.91 -3.73 6.46
C ASN A 11 16.08 -5.02 7.30
N PHE A 12 15.25 -6.04 7.08
CA PHE A 12 15.41 -7.38 7.64
C PHE A 12 16.39 -8.27 6.86
N THR A 13 16.85 -7.82 5.69
CA THR A 13 18.05 -8.34 5.03
C THR A 13 19.25 -7.56 5.56
N PHE A 14 20.04 -8.16 6.43
CA PHE A 14 21.12 -7.44 7.12
C PHE A 14 22.20 -6.93 6.16
N LEU A 15 22.73 -5.74 6.46
CA LEU A 15 23.84 -5.05 5.76
C LEU A 15 23.57 -4.63 4.31
N THR A 16 22.54 -5.17 3.66
CA THR A 16 22.22 -4.88 2.24
C THR A 16 20.80 -4.34 2.04
N GLY A 17 19.87 -4.68 2.93
CA GLY A 17 18.52 -4.14 2.95
C GLY A 17 18.44 -2.78 3.64
N ALA A 18 17.55 -1.91 3.16
CA ALA A 18 17.49 -0.51 3.59
C ALA A 18 16.14 -0.09 4.20
N SER A 19 15.09 0.03 3.39
CA SER A 19 13.80 0.56 3.86
C SER A 19 13.03 -0.43 4.72
N HIS A 20 12.17 0.11 5.59
CA HIS A 20 11.23 -0.71 6.34
C HIS A 20 10.16 -1.29 5.40
N PRO A 21 9.69 -2.52 5.67
CA PRO A 21 8.64 -3.16 4.87
C PRO A 21 7.33 -2.34 4.83
N GLU A 22 7.01 -1.61 5.90
CA GLU A 22 5.83 -0.74 5.99
C GLU A 22 5.91 0.44 4.99
N GLU A 23 7.10 1.00 4.76
CA GLU A 23 7.31 2.11 3.82
C GLU A 23 7.09 1.67 2.37
N TYR A 24 7.50 0.45 2.01
CA TYR A 24 7.21 -0.12 0.69
C TYR A 24 5.71 -0.31 0.47
N VAL A 25 4.99 -0.77 1.49
CA VAL A 25 3.54 -0.93 1.43
C VAL A 25 2.86 0.43 1.25
N ASP A 26 3.26 1.44 2.02
CA ASP A 26 2.71 2.80 1.90
C ASP A 26 2.95 3.36 0.49
N ARG A 27 4.16 3.20 -0.04
CA ARG A 27 4.49 3.66 -1.38
C ARG A 27 3.72 2.91 -2.46
N ALA A 28 3.58 1.59 -2.33
CA ALA A 28 2.82 0.77 -3.26
C ALA A 28 1.33 1.15 -3.29
N ALA A 29 0.73 1.43 -2.12
CA ALA A 29 -0.63 1.91 -2.01
C ALA A 29 -0.82 3.27 -2.71
N LEU A 30 0.09 4.21 -2.50
CA LEU A 30 0.07 5.52 -3.16
C LEU A 30 0.26 5.43 -4.68
N LEU A 31 1.07 4.49 -5.15
CA LEU A 31 1.30 4.24 -6.58
C LEU A 31 0.19 3.39 -7.23
N GLY A 32 -0.75 2.85 -6.46
CA GLY A 32 -1.81 1.97 -6.97
C GLY A 32 -1.29 0.63 -7.48
N LEU A 33 -0.16 0.14 -6.93
CA LEU A 33 0.35 -1.19 -7.27
C LEU A 33 -0.60 -2.27 -6.76
N LYS A 34 -0.85 -3.28 -7.61
CA LYS A 34 -1.76 -4.38 -7.27
C LYS A 34 -1.12 -5.46 -6.41
N ALA A 35 0.20 -5.56 -6.44
CA ALA A 35 0.96 -6.56 -5.70
C ALA A 35 2.39 -6.09 -5.45
N LEU A 36 2.97 -6.58 -4.37
CA LEU A 36 4.41 -6.52 -4.07
C LEU A 36 4.82 -7.78 -3.30
N ALA A 37 6.09 -8.17 -3.36
CA ALA A 37 6.65 -9.22 -2.51
C ALA A 37 7.91 -8.74 -1.78
N ILE A 38 7.99 -9.06 -0.48
CA ILE A 38 9.19 -8.88 0.34
C ILE A 38 9.95 -10.22 0.35
N ALA A 39 11.17 -10.20 -0.18
CA ALA A 39 12.05 -11.34 -0.35
C ALA A 39 13.34 -11.12 0.46
N ASP A 40 13.22 -11.08 1.79
CA ASP A 40 14.38 -10.88 2.66
C ASP A 40 15.28 -12.12 2.73
N GLU A 41 16.59 -11.92 2.86
CA GLU A 41 17.51 -13.04 3.06
C GLU A 41 17.48 -13.52 4.51
N ASN A 42 17.28 -14.83 4.70
CA ASN A 42 17.28 -15.51 6.00
C ASN A 42 16.29 -14.92 7.04
N SER A 43 15.24 -14.25 6.57
CA SER A 43 14.24 -13.62 7.45
C SER A 43 12.83 -13.69 6.86
N VAL A 44 11.85 -13.85 7.73
CA VAL A 44 10.42 -13.72 7.40
C VAL A 44 9.78 -12.51 8.10
N ALA A 45 10.57 -11.73 8.84
CA ALA A 45 10.06 -10.61 9.62
C ALA A 45 9.52 -9.48 8.72
N GLY A 46 10.16 -9.23 7.57
CA GLY A 46 9.73 -8.17 6.67
C GLY A 46 8.35 -8.42 6.07
N ILE A 47 8.07 -9.63 5.60
CA ILE A 47 6.76 -9.98 5.04
C ILE A 47 5.64 -9.91 6.09
N VAL A 48 5.89 -10.33 7.33
CA VAL A 48 4.88 -10.26 8.42
C VAL A 48 4.51 -8.81 8.75
N ARG A 49 5.52 -7.92 8.77
CA ARG A 49 5.32 -6.49 9.02
C ARG A 49 4.63 -5.78 7.87
N ALA A 50 5.06 -6.06 6.62
CA ALA A 50 4.36 -5.59 5.42
C ALA A 50 2.87 -6.02 5.45
N HIS A 51 2.60 -7.28 5.76
CA HIS A 51 1.23 -7.79 5.84
C HIS A 51 0.40 -7.07 6.91
N THR A 52 0.99 -6.80 8.07
CA THR A 52 0.33 -6.06 9.15
C THR A 52 -0.02 -4.64 8.69
N ARG A 53 0.90 -3.96 8.00
CA ARG A 53 0.65 -2.62 7.44
C ARG A 53 -0.44 -2.63 6.37
N ILE A 54 -0.46 -3.63 5.49
CA ILE A 54 -1.53 -3.80 4.48
C ILE A 54 -2.90 -3.88 5.14
N ARG A 55 -3.04 -4.68 6.20
CA ARG A 55 -4.30 -4.82 6.93
C ARG A 55 -4.74 -3.52 7.58
N GLU A 56 -3.79 -2.76 8.12
CA GLU A 56 -4.06 -1.46 8.71
C GLU A 56 -4.52 -0.44 7.67
N ILE A 57 -3.87 -0.37 6.50
CA ILE A 57 -4.32 0.48 5.40
C ILE A 57 -5.72 0.07 4.93
N ALA A 58 -5.98 -1.22 4.76
CA ALA A 58 -7.31 -1.71 4.36
C ALA A 58 -8.40 -1.31 5.37
N ARG A 59 -8.09 -1.37 6.67
CA ARG A 59 -8.99 -0.88 7.73
C ARG A 59 -9.24 0.62 7.60
N GLN A 60 -8.20 1.43 7.45
CA GLN A 60 -8.31 2.89 7.30
C GLN A 60 -9.11 3.28 6.04
N VAL A 61 -8.87 2.60 4.91
CA VAL A 61 -9.61 2.82 3.66
C VAL A 61 -11.09 2.49 3.84
N LYS A 62 -11.41 1.38 4.50
CA LYS A 62 -12.80 1.00 4.80
C LYS A 62 -13.49 2.06 5.67
N GLU A 63 -12.85 2.47 6.77
CA GLU A 63 -13.38 3.50 7.67
C GLU A 63 -13.60 4.84 6.95
N ARG A 64 -12.68 5.23 6.07
CA ARG A 64 -12.81 6.44 5.24
C ARG A 64 -13.92 6.33 4.20
N ALA A 65 -14.16 5.14 3.65
CA ALA A 65 -15.23 4.91 2.68
C ALA A 65 -16.63 4.91 3.33
N GLU A 66 -16.72 4.52 4.60
CA GLU A 66 -17.97 4.47 5.37
C GLU A 66 -18.29 5.79 6.10
N GLY A 67 -17.29 6.64 6.34
CA GLY A 67 -17.45 7.92 7.04
C GLY A 67 -18.04 9.05 6.20
N GLU A 68 -18.35 10.17 6.86
CA GLU A 68 -18.72 11.41 6.17
C GLU A 68 -17.56 11.92 5.30
N LEU A 69 -17.87 12.29 4.06
CA LEU A 69 -16.89 12.80 3.10
C LEU A 69 -16.48 14.23 3.46
N ILE A 70 -15.54 14.34 4.40
CA ILE A 70 -14.98 15.61 4.86
C ILE A 70 -13.63 15.83 4.16
N GLY A 71 -13.60 16.76 3.21
CA GLY A 71 -12.39 17.15 2.48
C GLY A 71 -12.69 17.57 1.03
N PRO A 72 -11.68 18.08 0.31
CA PRO A 72 -11.83 18.33 -1.12
C PRO A 72 -12.19 17.02 -1.83
N PRO A 73 -13.07 17.06 -2.85
CA PRO A 73 -13.40 15.87 -3.62
C PRO A 73 -12.13 15.26 -4.21
N ALA A 74 -12.10 13.93 -4.30
CA ALA A 74 -11.00 13.23 -4.97
C ALA A 74 -10.80 13.82 -6.37
N PRO A 75 -9.55 14.06 -6.81
CA PRO A 75 -9.28 14.54 -8.16
C PRO A 75 -9.99 13.67 -9.20
N VAL A 76 -10.66 14.32 -10.13
CA VAL A 76 -11.61 13.78 -11.11
C VAL A 76 -10.94 12.94 -12.21
N ASP A 77 -9.95 12.12 -11.88
CA ASP A 77 -9.06 11.54 -12.90
C ASP A 77 -8.11 10.46 -12.35
N LEU A 78 -7.99 10.30 -11.02
CA LEU A 78 -6.94 9.44 -10.47
C LEU A 78 -7.21 7.92 -10.59
N TRP A 79 -8.45 7.46 -10.76
CA TRP A 79 -8.76 6.04 -11.02
C TRP A 79 -10.26 5.82 -11.30
N THR A 80 -10.72 6.05 -12.54
CA THR A 80 -12.04 5.64 -13.10
C THR A 80 -13.18 5.35 -12.10
N ARG A 81 -13.52 6.29 -11.23
CA ARG A 81 -14.78 6.28 -10.49
C ARG A 81 -15.67 7.26 -11.22
N LYS A 82 -16.77 6.80 -11.82
CA LYS A 82 -17.84 7.75 -12.19
C LYS A 82 -18.12 8.54 -10.92
N PRO A 83 -18.07 9.88 -10.94
CA PRO A 83 -18.48 10.66 -9.80
C PRO A 83 -19.91 10.19 -9.48
N GLN A 84 -20.14 9.69 -8.27
CA GLN A 84 -21.48 9.70 -7.74
C GLN A 84 -21.84 11.17 -7.62
N VAL A 85 -22.48 11.70 -8.67
CA VAL A 85 -23.28 12.91 -8.57
C VAL A 85 -24.27 12.65 -7.46
N PHE A 86 -24.11 13.40 -6.37
CA PHE A 86 -25.13 13.53 -5.35
C PHE A 86 -26.29 14.32 -6.00
N GLU A 87 -27.34 13.60 -6.38
CA GLU A 87 -28.71 14.14 -6.36
C GLU A 87 -29.31 13.89 -4.98
#